data_AF-A0A533YXT5-F1
#
_entry.id   AF-A0A533YXT5-F1
#
_cell.length_a   1.000
_cell.length_b   1.000
_cell.length_c   1.000
_cell.angle_alpha   90.00
_cell.angle_beta   90.00
_cell.angle_gamma   90.00
#
_symmetry.space_group_name_H-M   'P 1'
#
loop_
_entity.id
_entity.type
_entity.pdbx_description
1 polymer ?
#
loop_
_entity_poly.entity_id
_entity_poly.type
_entity_poly.pdbx_seq_one_letter_code
_entity_poly.pdbx_strand_id
1 'polypeptide(L)'
;MNNAIRQSIQEVGEAMSRVNQAFQVYVEELKALGKDPTEIKQVAQNADTLRDSGHIYMSWARHYAGIGGDEAPTEDIDEDEGRIGGF
;
A
#
# COMPACT_ATOMS: atom_id res chain seq x y z
N MET A 1 -19.71 12.11 -10.23
CA MET A 1 -18.49 11.72 -9.49
C MET A 1 -17.66 12.97 -9.26
N ASN A 2 -17.13 13.19 -8.05
CA ASN A 2 -16.42 14.43 -7.72
C ASN A 2 -15.01 14.40 -8.34
N ASN A 3 -14.70 15.33 -9.25
CA ASN A 3 -13.38 15.45 -9.89
C ASN A 3 -12.25 15.58 -8.86
N ALA A 4 -12.51 16.20 -7.70
CA ALA A 4 -11.55 16.29 -6.62
C ALA A 4 -11.18 14.90 -6.06
N ILE A 5 -12.16 14.00 -5.90
CA ILE A 5 -11.90 12.64 -5.38
C ILE A 5 -11.02 11.85 -6.35
N ARG A 6 -11.33 11.92 -7.65
CA ARG A 6 -10.52 11.24 -8.68
C ARG A 6 -9.08 11.77 -8.68
N GLN A 7 -8.91 13.08 -8.61
CA GLN A 7 -7.60 13.71 -8.58
C GLN A 7 -6.81 13.30 -7.33
N SER A 8 -7.44 13.35 -6.14
CA SER A 8 -6.79 12.95 -4.89
C SER A 8 -6.35 11.48 -4.90
N ILE A 9 -7.16 10.58 -5.46
CA ILE A 9 -6.78 9.16 -5.59
C ILE A 9 -5.57 9.00 -6.51
N GLN A 10 -5.53 9.74 -7.63
CA GLN A 10 -4.37 9.72 -8.52
C GLN A 10 -3.11 10.23 -7.80
N GLU A 11 -3.21 11.37 -7.11
CA GLU A 11 -2.09 11.99 -6.38
C GLU A 11 -1.55 11.07 -5.27
N VAL A 12 -2.42 10.37 -4.54
CA VAL A 12 -2.02 9.36 -3.56
C VAL A 12 -1.30 8.20 -4.22
N GLY A 13 -1.82 7.69 -5.35
CA GLY A 13 -1.16 6.64 -6.12
C GLY A 13 0.26 7.02 -6.55
N GLU A 14 0.43 8.23 -7.06
CA GLU A 14 1.74 8.76 -7.45
C GLU A 14 2.68 8.94 -6.24
N ALA A 15 2.15 9.43 -5.11
CA ALA A 15 2.93 9.55 -3.88
C ALA A 15 3.40 8.19 -3.35
N MET A 16 2.53 7.18 -3.35
CA MET A 16 2.88 5.81 -2.97
C MET A 16 3.95 5.22 -3.89
N SER A 17 3.85 5.44 -5.21
CA SER A 17 4.91 5.02 -6.14
C SER A 17 6.26 5.66 -5.81
N ARG A 18 6.29 6.96 -5.49
CA ARG A 18 7.53 7.65 -5.09
C ARG A 18 8.11 7.09 -3.79
N VAL A 19 7.27 6.80 -2.79
CA VAL A 19 7.71 6.20 -1.52
C VAL A 19 8.30 4.81 -1.75
N ASN A 20 7.63 3.97 -2.53
CA ASN A 20 8.12 2.62 -2.86
C ASN A 20 9.48 2.68 -3.57
N GLN A 21 9.65 3.61 -4.51
CA GLN A 21 10.91 3.81 -5.19
C GLN A 21 12.02 4.30 -4.23
N ALA A 22 11.71 5.20 -3.30
CA ALA A 22 12.67 5.66 -2.31
C ALA A 22 13.17 4.52 -1.41
N PHE A 23 12.28 3.61 -0.99
CA PHE A 23 12.68 2.42 -0.24
C PHE A 23 13.57 1.47 -1.05
N GLN A 24 13.28 1.27 -2.34
CA GLN A 24 14.13 0.45 -3.21
C GLN A 24 15.53 1.04 -3.33
N VAL A 25 15.64 2.35 -3.59
CA VAL A 25 16.93 3.05 -3.66
C VAL A 25 17.68 2.89 -2.34
N TYR A 26 17.01 3.08 -1.21
CA TYR A 26 17.62 2.95 0.10
C TYR A 26 18.14 1.53 0.38
N VAL A 27 17.40 0.48 -0.01
CA VAL A 27 17.88 -0.91 0.10
C VAL A 27 19.14 -1.13 -0.72
N GLU A 28 19.22 -0.60 -1.93
CA GLU A 28 20.43 -0.69 -2.77
C GLU A 28 21.62 0.09 -2.19
N GLU A 29 21.37 1.26 -1.59
CA GLU A 29 22.40 2.03 -0.88
C GLU A 29 22.96 1.25 0.31
N LEU A 30 22.11 0.61 1.11
CA LEU A 30 22.55 -0.22 2.24
C LEU A 30 23.41 -1.40 1.78
N LYS A 31 23.04 -2.05 0.65
CA LYS A 31 23.86 -3.10 0.03
C LYS A 31 25.21 -2.58 -0.43
N ALA A 32 25.23 -1.44 -1.11
CA ALA A 32 26.47 -0.82 -1.61
C ALA A 32 27.42 -0.41 -0.48
N LEU A 33 26.88 0.01 0.66
CA LEU A 33 27.64 0.36 1.87
C LEU A 33 28.12 -0.86 2.66
N GLY A 34 27.75 -2.09 2.26
CA GLY A 34 28.11 -3.32 2.97
C GLY A 34 27.52 -3.40 4.38
N LYS A 35 26.29 -2.88 4.56
CA LYS A 35 25.57 -2.94 5.84
C LYS A 35 25.18 -4.38 6.20
N ASP A 36 24.74 -4.55 7.45
CA ASP A 36 24.34 -5.87 7.95
C ASP A 36 23.24 -6.50 7.08
N PRO A 37 23.41 -7.74 6.60
CA PRO A 37 22.43 -8.41 5.75
C PRO A 37 21.05 -8.59 6.40
N THR A 38 20.99 -8.72 7.72
CA THR A 38 19.72 -8.85 8.47
C THR A 38 18.98 -7.53 8.49
N GLU A 39 19.68 -6.41 8.71
CA GLU A 39 19.12 -5.07 8.62
C GLU A 39 18.58 -4.78 7.21
N ILE A 40 19.36 -5.09 6.17
CA ILE A 40 18.94 -4.92 4.76
C ILE A 40 17.67 -5.73 4.47
N LYS A 41 17.64 -6.99 4.92
CA LYS A 41 16.48 -7.86 4.74
C LYS A 41 15.25 -7.30 5.46
N GLN A 42 15.40 -6.81 6.68
CA GLN A 42 14.29 -6.24 7.45
C GLN A 42 13.71 -5.01 6.76
N VAL A 43 14.57 -4.09 6.27
CA VAL A 43 14.12 -2.89 5.55
C VAL A 43 13.37 -3.27 4.26
N ALA A 44 13.89 -4.23 3.50
CA ALA A 44 13.23 -4.71 2.29
C ALA A 44 11.84 -5.31 2.60
N GLN A 45 11.73 -6.15 3.63
CA GLN A 45 10.46 -6.74 4.04
C GLN A 45 9.43 -5.69 4.50
N ASN A 46 9.89 -4.67 5.23
CA ASN A 46 9.02 -3.57 5.66
C ASN A 46 8.53 -2.75 4.45
N ALA A 47 9.40 -2.50 3.47
CA ALA A 47 9.03 -1.79 2.25
C ALA A 47 8.01 -2.57 1.41
N ASP A 48 8.19 -3.89 1.27
CA ASP A 48 7.24 -4.76 0.59
C ASP A 48 5.88 -4.75 1.31
N THR A 49 5.89 -4.86 2.65
CA THR A 49 4.67 -4.80 3.47
C THR A 49 3.91 -3.47 3.27
N LEU A 50 4.63 -2.35 3.21
CA LEU A 50 4.03 -1.03 2.96
C LEU A 50 3.42 -0.94 1.56
N ARG A 51 4.12 -1.49 0.55
CA ARG A 51 3.63 -1.53 -0.83
C ARG A 51 2.33 -2.32 -0.94
N ASP A 52 2.27 -3.50 -0.31
CA ASP A 52 1.08 -4.35 -0.33
C ASP A 52 -0.10 -3.67 0.37
N SER A 53 0.15 -3.05 1.52
CA SER A 53 -0.85 -2.24 2.24
C SER A 53 -1.37 -1.07 1.38
N GLY A 54 -0.48 -0.42 0.64
CA GLY A 54 -0.83 0.64 -0.30
C GLY A 54 -1.70 0.16 -1.46
N HIS A 55 -1.45 -1.04 -2.01
CA HIS A 55 -2.31 -1.64 -3.03
C HIS A 55 -3.73 -1.91 -2.52
N ILE A 56 -3.86 -2.43 -1.29
CA ILE A 56 -5.16 -2.66 -0.65
C ILE A 56 -5.91 -1.34 -0.49
N TYR A 57 -5.25 -0.31 0.06
CA TYR A 57 -5.85 1.03 0.19
C TYR A 57 -6.33 1.57 -1.15
N MET A 58 -5.50 1.46 -2.19
CA MET A 58 -5.83 1.98 -3.52
C MET A 58 -6.98 1.22 -4.20
N SER A 59 -7.11 -0.08 -3.94
CA SER A 59 -8.27 -0.87 -4.37
C SER A 59 -9.56 -0.31 -3.77
N TRP A 60 -9.60 -0.15 -2.44
CA TRP A 60 -10.75 0.42 -1.75
C TRP A 60 -11.07 1.86 -2.16
N ALA A 61 -10.04 2.70 -2.27
CA ALA A 61 -10.22 4.09 -2.68
C ALA A 61 -10.86 4.18 -4.07
N ARG A 62 -10.45 3.33 -5.01
CA ARG A 62 -11.03 3.23 -6.35
C ARG A 62 -12.45 2.69 -6.33
N HIS A 63 -12.70 1.61 -5.58
CA HIS A 63 -14.02 1.02 -5.41
C HIS A 63 -15.04 2.06 -4.92
N TYR A 64 -14.77 2.70 -3.78
CA TYR A 64 -15.68 3.71 -3.20
C TYR A 64 -15.80 4.98 -4.03
N ALA A 65 -14.79 5.29 -4.86
CA ALA A 65 -14.87 6.39 -5.81
C ALA A 65 -15.63 6.03 -7.10
N GLY A 66 -16.01 4.77 -7.33
CA GLY A 66 -16.60 4.32 -8.59
C GLY A 66 -15.63 4.36 -9.78
N ILE A 67 -14.32 4.19 -9.50
CA ILE A 67 -13.24 4.17 -10.49
C ILE A 67 -12.85 2.71 -10.75
N GLY A 68 -13.54 2.06 -11.68
CA GLY A 68 -13.31 0.65 -12.02
C GLY A 68 -14.63 -0.02 -12.31
N GLY A 69 -14.83 -0.44 -13.56
CA GLY A 69 -15.91 -1.32 -13.97
C GLY A 69 -15.34 -2.71 -14.21
N ASP A 70 -16.04 -3.73 -13.70
CA ASP A 70 -15.80 -5.17 -13.81
C ASP A 70 -14.83 -5.86 -12.84
N GLU A 71 -14.54 -5.27 -11.67
CA GLU A 71 -14.06 -6.10 -10.55
C GLU A 71 -15.27 -6.55 -9.73
N ALA A 72 -15.46 -7.87 -9.67
CA ALA A 72 -16.52 -8.56 -8.96
C ALA A 72 -16.72 -7.99 -7.55
N PRO A 73 -17.96 -7.99 -7.02
CA PRO A 73 -18.23 -7.52 -5.67
C PRO A 73 -17.25 -8.15 -4.70
N THR A 74 -16.61 -7.34 -3.87
CA THR A 74 -15.77 -7.75 -2.74
C THR A 74 -16.63 -8.36 -1.61
N GLU A 75 -17.63 -9.17 -1.96
CA GLU A 75 -18.59 -9.79 -1.03
C GLU A 75 -17.95 -10.85 -0.12
N ASP A 76 -16.68 -11.22 -0.32
CA ASP A 76 -15.97 -12.23 0.48
C ASP A 76 -14.75 -11.67 1.22
N ILE A 77 -14.89 -10.54 1.92
CA ILE A 77 -14.00 -10.26 3.06
C ILE A 77 -14.87 -10.24 4.31
N ASP A 78 -14.95 -11.41 4.95
CA ASP A 78 -15.67 -11.66 6.19
C ASP A 78 -15.48 -10.50 7.20
N GLU A 79 -16.59 -9.90 7.62
CA GLU A 79 -16.69 -8.91 8.71
C GLU A 79 -16.40 -9.53 10.09
N ASP A 80 -15.38 -10.38 10.24
CA ASP A 80 -15.15 -11.16 11.47
C ASP A 80 -13.76 -10.97 12.11
N GLU A 81 -13.15 -9.78 11.94
CA GLU A 81 -12.07 -9.32 12.82
C GLU A 81 -12.38 -7.95 13.41
N GLY A 82 -13.03 -7.96 14.58
CA GLY A 82 -13.24 -6.71 15.32
C GLY A 82 -14.21 -6.74 16.49
N ARG A 83 -14.66 -7.92 16.96
CA ARG A 83 -15.26 -8.03 18.29
C ARG A 83 -14.16 -7.73 19.32
N ILE A 84 -13.97 -6.45 19.62
CA ILE A 84 -13.18 -6.01 20.77
C ILE A 84 -13.96 -6.45 22.00
N GLY A 85 -13.64 -7.66 22.47
CA GLY A 85 -14.07 -8.16 23.77
C GLY A 85 -13.56 -7.23 24.85
N GLY A 86 -14.43 -6.92 25.79
CA GLY A 86 -14.10 -6.08 26.93
C GLY A 86 -12.92 -6.64 27.72
N PHE A 87 -12.03 -5.72 28.08
CA PHE A 87 -11.30 -5.69 29.33
C PHE A 87 -11.35 -4.26 29.85
#